data_AF-A0A2S9DAS0-F1
#
_entry.id   AF-A0A2S9DAS0-F1
#
_cell.length_a   1.000
_cell.length_b   1.000
_cell.length_c   1.000
_cell.angle_alpha   90.00
_cell.angle_beta   90.00
_cell.angle_gamma   90.00
#
_symmetry.space_group_name_H-M   'P 1'
#
loop_
_entity.id
_entity.type
_entity.pdbx_description
1 polymer ?
#
loop_
_entity_poly.entity_id
_entity_poly.type
_entity_poly.pdbx_seq_one_letter_code
_entity_poly.pdbx_strand_id
1 'polypeptide(L)'
;MLLISCPNCGPRDETEFHYGGQAHVAYPESPNDLSDREWAEYLFYRENTKGTFAERWVHSTGCRQWFNMLRDTVSYEIHSIYGMGQPRPELQASAASAAPGISPKSEPDQPGEFTQAGEFGQAGEPGLAPGAASPTATTPISSEGV
;
A
#
# COMPACT_ATOMS: atom_id res chain seq x y z
N MET A 1 22.05 7.12 8.32
CA MET A 1 21.34 7.88 9.35
C MET A 1 20.79 9.14 8.73
N LEU A 2 19.53 9.11 8.29
CA LEU A 2 18.82 10.30 7.83
C LEU A 2 18.52 11.22 9.01
N LEU A 3 18.54 12.53 8.75
CA LEU A 3 18.15 13.55 9.71
C LEU A 3 16.73 14.03 9.36
N ILE A 4 15.75 13.63 10.15
CA ILE A 4 14.33 13.89 9.90
C ILE A 4 13.86 15.04 10.81
N SER A 5 13.35 16.11 10.22
CA SER A 5 12.84 17.29 10.95
C SER A 5 11.40 17.09 11.41
N CYS A 6 11.22 16.48 12.58
CA CYS A 6 9.91 16.33 13.21
C CYS A 6 9.22 17.71 13.37
N PRO A 7 7.96 17.88 12.90
CA PRO A 7 7.25 19.17 13.01
C PRO A 7 7.13 19.71 14.45
N ASN A 8 7.19 18.82 15.44
CA ASN A 8 7.03 19.16 16.85
C ASN A 8 8.36 19.21 17.63
N CYS A 9 9.38 18.43 17.20
CA CYS A 9 10.61 18.22 17.98
C CYS A 9 11.88 18.68 17.27
N GLY A 10 11.78 19.14 16.02
CA GLY A 10 12.92 19.53 15.20
C GLY A 10 13.71 18.35 14.63
N PRO A 11 14.94 18.59 14.15
CA PRO A 11 15.80 17.57 13.54
C PRO A 11 16.18 16.46 14.53
N ARG A 12 15.99 15.20 14.13
CA ARG A 12 16.33 13.99 14.90
C ARG A 12 16.81 12.87 13.97
N ASP A 13 17.54 11.91 14.53
CA ASP A 13 18.01 10.74 13.78
C ASP A 13 16.86 9.80 13.40
N GLU A 14 16.95 9.18 12.22
CA GLU A 14 15.94 8.24 11.69
C GLU A 14 15.57 7.10 12.64
N THR A 15 16.49 6.66 13.51
CA THR A 15 16.26 5.59 14.48
C THR A 15 15.24 5.94 15.55
N GLU A 16 14.93 7.22 15.73
CA GLU A 16 13.86 7.68 16.62
C GLU A 16 12.45 7.51 16.02
N PHE A 17 12.36 7.15 14.74
CA PHE A 17 11.11 7.11 14.00
C PHE A 17 10.76 5.70 13.53
N HIS A 18 9.46 5.43 13.40
CA HIS A 18 8.95 4.27 12.69
C HIS A 18 8.34 4.65 11.34
N TYR A 19 8.60 3.80 10.36
CA TYR A 19 8.09 3.94 9.01
C TYR A 19 6.64 3.44 8.92
N GLY A 20 5.77 4.22 8.25
CA GLY A 20 4.35 3.88 8.08
C GLY A 20 3.90 3.69 6.63
N GLY A 21 4.84 3.57 5.69
CA GLY A 21 4.54 3.35 4.28
C GLY A 21 3.93 4.57 3.59
N GLN A 22 3.15 4.32 2.54
CA GLN A 22 2.50 5.34 1.72
C GLN A 22 1.65 6.30 2.54
N ALA A 23 1.74 7.60 2.23
CA ALA A 23 0.83 8.63 2.71
C ALA A 23 -0.49 8.63 1.94
N HIS A 24 -1.49 9.33 2.47
CA HIS A 24 -2.75 9.62 1.77
C HIS A 24 -3.62 8.41 1.42
N VAL A 25 -3.38 7.24 2.02
CA VAL A 25 -4.30 6.10 1.96
C VAL A 25 -5.26 6.17 3.14
N ALA A 26 -6.44 6.74 2.91
CA ALA A 26 -7.50 6.85 3.91
C ALA A 26 -8.18 5.49 4.15
N TYR A 27 -8.69 5.29 5.37
CA TYR A 27 -9.60 4.18 5.64
C TYR A 27 -10.93 4.42 4.89
N PRO A 28 -11.50 3.42 4.19
CA PRO A 28 -12.78 3.59 3.50
C PRO A 28 -13.90 3.98 4.47
N GLU A 29 -14.73 4.96 4.09
CA GLU A 29 -15.83 5.43 4.97
C GLU A 29 -16.89 4.35 5.21
N SER A 30 -17.19 3.56 4.17
CA SER A 30 -18.14 2.44 4.21
C SER A 30 -17.49 1.13 3.74
N PRO A 31 -16.69 0.44 4.57
CA PRO A 31 -15.99 -0.78 4.18
C PRO A 31 -16.91 -1.93 3.74
N ASN A 32 -18.13 -1.99 4.28
CA ASN A 32 -19.10 -3.05 3.96
C ASN A 32 -19.71 -2.93 2.56
N ASP A 33 -19.58 -1.76 1.93
CA ASP A 33 -20.11 -1.50 0.59
C ASP A 33 -19.08 -1.81 -0.49
N LEU A 34 -17.83 -2.10 -0.10
CA LEU A 34 -16.75 -2.46 -1.02
C LEU A 34 -16.87 -3.91 -1.47
N SER A 35 -16.49 -4.15 -2.72
CA SER A 35 -16.22 -5.51 -3.19
C SER A 35 -14.97 -6.08 -2.51
N ASP A 36 -14.87 -7.42 -2.45
CA ASP A 36 -13.67 -8.11 -1.95
C ASP A 36 -12.39 -7.63 -2.64
N ARG A 37 -12.48 -7.27 -3.92
CA ARG A 37 -11.35 -6.73 -4.68
C ARG A 37 -10.91 -5.37 -4.16
N GLU A 38 -11.84 -4.42 -4.03
CA GLU A 38 -11.54 -3.07 -3.54
C GLU A 38 -11.03 -3.11 -2.09
N TRP A 39 -11.60 -4.02 -1.29
CA TRP A 39 -11.12 -4.26 0.07
C TRP A 39 -9.71 -4.85 0.10
N ALA A 40 -9.41 -5.81 -0.79
CA ALA A 40 -8.06 -6.35 -0.93
C ALA A 40 -7.04 -5.28 -1.38
N GLU A 41 -7.43 -4.39 -2.29
CA GLU A 41 -6.62 -3.23 -2.69
C GLU A 41 -6.33 -2.33 -1.48
N TYR A 42 -7.33 -2.02 -0.66
CA TYR A 42 -7.13 -1.27 0.58
C TYR A 42 -6.22 -2.00 1.60
N LEU A 43 -6.37 -3.31 1.78
CA LEU A 43 -5.60 -4.06 2.78
C LEU A 43 -4.15 -4.29 2.36
N PHE A 44 -3.90 -4.62 1.09
CA PHE A 44 -2.63 -5.20 0.66
C PHE A 44 -1.86 -4.36 -0.36
N TYR A 45 -2.50 -3.41 -1.06
CA TYR A 45 -1.85 -2.68 -2.15
C TYR A 45 -1.41 -1.29 -1.72
N ARG A 46 -0.13 -0.97 -1.92
CA ARG A 46 0.43 0.37 -1.73
C ARG A 46 1.34 0.69 -2.90
N GLU A 47 1.48 1.98 -3.19
CA GLU A 47 2.49 2.44 -4.15
C GLU A 47 3.89 2.14 -3.62
N ASN A 48 4.78 1.77 -4.53
CA ASN A 48 6.21 1.54 -4.27
C ASN A 48 7.04 2.33 -5.29
N THR A 49 6.88 3.65 -5.27
CA THR A 49 7.44 4.55 -6.27
C THR A 49 8.96 4.63 -6.14
N LYS A 50 9.67 4.38 -7.25
CA LYS A 50 11.10 4.68 -7.37
C LYS A 50 11.29 6.14 -7.74
N GLY A 51 11.80 6.95 -6.81
CA GLY A 51 11.91 8.40 -6.92
C GLY A 51 11.12 9.10 -5.80
N THR A 52 10.63 10.32 -6.05
CA THR A 52 9.86 11.07 -5.05
C THR A 52 8.60 10.33 -4.61
N PHE A 53 8.56 9.93 -3.34
CA PHE A 53 7.47 9.20 -2.73
C PHE A 53 6.87 9.96 -1.55
N ALA A 54 5.54 9.92 -1.45
CA ALA A 54 4.80 10.46 -0.32
C ALA A 54 4.58 9.36 0.72
N GLU A 55 5.20 9.53 1.89
CA GLU A 55 5.24 8.52 2.94
C GLU A 55 4.90 9.10 4.31
N ARG A 56 4.59 8.21 5.26
CA ARG A 56 4.24 8.55 6.65
C ARG A 56 5.30 8.07 7.61
N TRP A 57 5.53 8.88 8.63
CA TRP A 57 6.45 8.59 9.72
C TRP A 57 5.82 8.96 11.06
N VAL A 58 6.18 8.20 12.10
CA VAL A 58 5.83 8.51 13.49
C VAL A 58 7.09 8.66 14.31
N HIS A 59 7.18 9.73 15.10
CA HIS A 59 8.29 9.96 16.03
C HIS A 59 8.14 9.10 17.29
N SER A 60 8.35 7.79 17.14
CA SER A 60 7.98 6.76 18.12
C SER A 60 8.69 6.91 19.46
N THR A 61 9.94 7.36 19.47
CA THR A 61 10.70 7.58 20.71
C THR A 61 10.63 9.03 21.22
N GLY A 62 9.88 9.90 20.53
CA GLY A 62 9.72 11.32 20.87
C GLY A 62 8.26 11.71 21.11
N CYS A 63 7.72 12.62 20.30
CA CYS A 63 6.35 13.14 20.51
C CYS A 63 5.23 12.16 20.14
N ARG A 64 5.56 11.01 19.55
CA ARG A 64 4.60 9.96 19.11
C ARG A 64 3.54 10.45 18.13
N GLN A 65 3.80 11.59 17.46
CA GLN A 65 2.89 12.14 16.46
C GLN A 65 3.26 11.61 15.07
N TRP A 66 2.23 11.37 14.28
CA TRP A 66 2.34 11.04 12.86
C TRP A 66 2.51 12.32 12.04
N PHE A 67 3.25 12.21 10.93
CA PHE A 67 3.37 13.24 9.91
C PHE A 67 3.68 12.62 8.55
N ASN A 68 3.62 13.43 7.51
CA ASN A 68 3.93 13.03 6.14
C ASN A 68 5.27 13.61 5.69
N MET A 69 5.92 12.93 4.76
CA MET A 69 7.19 13.34 4.17
C MET A 69 7.20 13.03 2.67
N LEU A 70 7.75 13.95 1.87
CA LEU A 70 8.18 13.66 0.51
C LEU A 70 9.67 13.37 0.52
N ARG A 71 10.05 12.16 0.11
CA ARG A 71 11.44 11.74 0.04
C ARG A 71 11.71 11.03 -1.27
N ASP A 72 12.87 11.25 -1.86
CA ASP A 72 13.34 10.43 -2.97
C ASP A 72 13.78 9.04 -2.46
N THR A 73 13.14 7.97 -2.92
CA THR A 73 13.42 6.59 -2.46
C THR A 73 14.71 5.99 -3.01
N VAL A 74 15.42 6.70 -3.90
CA VAL A 74 16.72 6.32 -4.47
C VAL A 74 17.86 7.06 -3.75
N SER A 75 17.78 8.39 -3.64
CA SER A 75 18.83 9.22 -3.02
C SER A 75 18.64 9.42 -1.51
N TYR A 76 17.43 9.21 -1.02
CA TYR A 76 16.96 9.52 0.33
C TYR A 76 16.91 11.00 0.69
N GLU A 77 16.99 11.88 -0.31
CA GLU A 77 16.78 13.31 -0.13
C GLU A 77 15.35 13.60 0.34
N ILE A 78 15.22 14.35 1.43
CA ILE A 78 13.92 14.79 1.96
C ILE A 78 13.58 16.14 1.32
N HIS A 79 12.54 16.16 0.49
CA HIS A 79 12.10 17.38 -0.17
C HIS A 79 11.14 18.20 0.70
N SER A 80 10.28 17.54 1.48
CA SER A 80 9.34 18.25 2.36
C SER A 80 8.84 17.38 3.51
N ILE A 81 8.49 18.02 4.61
CA ILE A 81 7.80 17.43 5.77
C ILE A 81 6.57 18.27 6.06
N TYR A 82 5.43 17.62 6.29
CA TYR A 82 4.14 18.28 6.45
C TYR A 82 3.21 17.49 7.38
N GLY A 83 2.25 18.19 7.98
CA GLY A 83 1.35 17.61 8.97
C GLY A 83 0.38 16.56 8.40
N MET A 84 -0.17 15.73 9.29
CA MET A 84 -1.29 14.85 8.93
C MET A 84 -2.50 15.65 8.47
N GLY A 85 -3.24 15.12 7.49
CA GLY A 85 -4.41 15.78 6.90
C GLY A 85 -4.10 16.93 5.94
N GLN A 86 -2.85 17.38 5.85
CA GLN A 86 -2.42 18.33 4.83
C GLN A 86 -2.25 17.62 3.47
N PRO A 87 -2.62 18.27 2.35
CA PRO A 87 -2.47 17.70 1.03
C PRO A 87 -0.99 17.48 0.70
N ARG A 88 -0.72 16.57 -0.26
CA ARG A 88 0.63 16.37 -0.80
C ARG A 88 1.12 17.70 -1.41
N PRO A 89 2.26 18.24 -0.95
CA PRO A 89 2.80 19.46 -1.54
C PRO A 89 3.34 19.19 -2.95
N GLU A 90 3.19 20.17 -3.84
CA GLU A 90 3.82 20.15 -5.15
C GLU A 90 5.31 20.45 -4.99
N LEU A 91 6.17 19.64 -5.62
CA LEU A 91 7.57 20.00 -5.75
C LEU A 91 7.66 21.13 -6.76
N GLN A 92 8.02 22.32 -6.31
CA GLN A 92 8.41 23.37 -7.24
C GLN A 92 9.66 22.88 -7.96
N ALA A 93 9.57 22.78 -9.29
CA ALA A 93 10.72 22.51 -10.13
C ALA A 93 11.69 23.70 -10.02
N SER A 94 12.57 23.65 -9.02
CA SER A 94 13.74 24.50 -9.00
C SER A 94 14.59 24.09 -10.20
N ALA A 95 14.81 25.02 -11.12
CA ALA A 95 15.57 24.79 -12.34
C ALA A 95 17.02 24.42 -12.00
N ALA A 96 17.30 23.13 -11.85
CA ALA A 96 18.65 22.60 -11.83
C ALA A 96 18.68 21.12 -12.27
N SER A 97 19.37 20.92 -13.40
CA SER A 97 19.83 19.66 -13.99
C SER A 97 18.83 18.86 -14.83
N ALA A 98 18.72 19.28 -16.09
CA ALA A 98 18.36 18.42 -17.20
C ALA A 98 19.39 17.27 -17.33
N ALA A 99 18.92 16.02 -17.23
CA ALA A 99 19.58 14.87 -17.84
C ALA A 99 18.85 14.50 -19.14
N PRO A 100 19.55 14.04 -20.20
CA PRO A 100 18.97 13.84 -21.51
C PRO A 100 18.02 12.63 -21.52
N GLY A 101 16.95 12.75 -22.30
CA GLY A 101 15.83 11.83 -22.36
C GLY A 101 16.19 10.37 -22.62
N ILE A 102 15.48 9.50 -21.91
CA ILE A 102 15.33 8.09 -22.26
C ILE A 102 14.07 8.00 -23.11
N SER A 103 14.23 7.69 -24.39
CA SER A 103 13.10 7.34 -25.27
C SER A 103 12.39 6.10 -24.73
N PRO A 104 11.05 6.03 -24.80
CA PRO A 104 10.33 4.82 -24.43
C PRO A 104 10.66 3.70 -25.42
N LYS A 105 11.01 2.54 -24.87
CA LYS A 105 11.22 1.31 -25.63
C LYS A 105 9.88 0.85 -26.19
N SER A 106 9.84 0.68 -27.50
CA SER A 106 8.68 0.26 -28.28
C SER A 106 8.06 -1.05 -27.75
N GLU A 107 6.74 -1.07 -27.79
CA GLU A 107 5.85 -2.21 -27.55
C GLU A 107 6.30 -3.47 -28.33
N PRO A 108 6.37 -4.66 -27.69
CA PRO A 108 6.45 -5.90 -28.44
C PRO A 108 5.10 -6.26 -29.03
N ASP A 109 5.15 -6.49 -30.35
CA ASP A 109 4.10 -7.01 -31.22
C ASP A 109 3.52 -8.36 -30.73
N GLN A 110 2.32 -8.66 -31.24
CA GLN A 110 1.29 -9.62 -30.82
C GLN A 110 1.70 -11.02 -30.28
N PRO A 111 0.81 -11.67 -29.48
CA PRO A 111 1.04 -13.03 -29.01
C PRO A 111 1.03 -14.04 -30.17
N GLY A 112 2.12 -14.80 -30.28
CA GLY A 112 2.24 -15.91 -31.23
C GLY A 112 1.19 -17.00 -30.94
N GLU A 113 0.49 -17.38 -32.01
CA GLU A 113 -0.50 -18.44 -32.06
C GLU A 113 0.13 -19.81 -31.76
N PHE A 114 -0.17 -20.37 -30.59
CA PHE A 114 0.28 -21.72 -30.22
C PHE A 114 -0.79 -22.74 -30.64
N THR A 115 -0.75 -23.16 -31.91
CA THR A 115 -1.54 -24.31 -32.36
C THR A 115 -0.80 -25.58 -31.97
N GLN A 116 -1.28 -26.27 -30.93
CA GLN A 116 -1.03 -27.70 -30.78
C GLN A 116 -2.35 -28.42 -30.52
N ALA A 117 -2.90 -29.00 -31.59
CA ALA A 117 -3.88 -30.06 -31.49
C ALA A 117 -3.16 -31.29 -30.88
N GLY A 118 -3.38 -31.50 -29.59
CA GLY A 118 -3.00 -32.70 -28.85
C GLY A 118 -4.27 -33.39 -28.36
N GLU A 119 -4.44 -34.61 -28.82
CA GLU A 119 -5.58 -35.52 -28.63
C GLU A 119 -6.02 -35.62 -27.15
N PHE A 120 -7.27 -35.27 -26.85
CA PHE A 120 -7.87 -35.48 -25.54
C PHE A 120 -8.07 -36.98 -25.29
N GLY A 121 -7.14 -37.57 -24.52
CA GLY A 121 -7.30 -38.87 -23.90
C GLY A 121 -8.44 -38.86 -22.89
N GLN A 122 -9.52 -39.52 -23.26
CA GLN A 122 -10.71 -39.78 -22.46
C GLN A 122 -10.38 -40.73 -21.30
N ALA A 123 -10.52 -40.31 -20.05
CA ALA A 123 -10.83 -41.20 -18.91
C ALA A 123 -11.06 -40.42 -17.59
N GLY A 124 -12.28 -40.55 -17.06
CA GLY A 124 -12.52 -40.71 -15.62
C GLY A 124 -12.92 -39.47 -14.83
N GLU A 125 -14.23 -39.26 -14.66
CA GLU A 125 -14.76 -38.56 -13.49
C GLU A 125 -14.39 -39.28 -12.19
N PRO A 126 -14.12 -38.55 -11.11
CA PRO A 126 -14.55 -38.99 -9.81
C PRO A 126 -15.42 -37.92 -9.12
N GLY A 127 -16.72 -38.19 -9.13
CA GLY A 127 -17.56 -38.21 -7.92
C GLY A 127 -17.59 -36.94 -7.07
N LEU A 128 -18.58 -36.10 -7.34
CA LEU A 128 -19.13 -35.13 -6.40
C LEU A 128 -19.72 -35.88 -5.18
N ALA A 129 -19.14 -35.70 -4.00
CA ALA A 129 -19.75 -36.12 -2.74
C ALA A 129 -20.44 -34.91 -2.07
N PRO A 130 -21.74 -34.99 -1.69
CA PRO A 130 -22.40 -33.95 -0.92
C PRO A 130 -22.36 -34.24 0.59
N GLY A 131 -22.30 -33.18 1.39
CA GLY A 131 -22.53 -33.19 2.84
C GLY A 131 -21.31 -32.74 3.64
N ALA A 132 -21.40 -31.88 4.65
CA ALA A 132 -22.55 -31.44 5.43
C ALA A 132 -22.31 -30.03 6.00
N ALA A 133 -23.38 -29.26 6.13
CA ALA A 133 -23.43 -28.02 6.88
C ALA A 133 -23.17 -28.29 8.37
N SER A 134 -22.20 -27.59 8.95
CA SER A 134 -22.06 -27.51 10.41
C SER A 134 -23.02 -26.44 10.95
N PRO A 135 -23.87 -26.75 11.93
CA PRO A 135 -24.82 -25.80 12.48
C PRO A 135 -24.13 -24.81 13.43
N THR A 136 -24.50 -23.54 13.25
CA THR A 136 -24.28 -22.43 14.17
C THR A 136 -24.84 -22.77 15.56
N ALA A 137 -23.99 -22.86 16.57
CA ALA A 137 -24.42 -22.91 17.96
C ALA A 137 -24.53 -21.46 18.50
N THR A 138 -25.74 -20.92 18.42
CA THR A 138 -26.18 -19.77 19.22
C THR A 138 -26.46 -20.26 20.64
N THR A 139 -25.66 -19.85 21.61
CA THR A 139 -26.00 -20.01 23.03
C THR A 139 -26.80 -18.80 23.50
N PRO A 140 -28.02 -18.98 24.05
CA PRO A 140 -28.79 -17.89 24.65
C PRO A 140 -28.34 -17.56 26.09
N ILE A 141 -28.55 -16.29 26.42
CA ILE A 141 -28.58 -15.57 27.70
C ILE A 141 -28.72 -16.40 29.00
N SER A 142 -28.02 -15.94 30.04
CA SER A 142 -28.52 -16.03 31.43
C SER A 142 -28.22 -14.72 32.16
N SER A 143 -29.29 -14.03 32.51
CA SER A 143 -29.35 -12.89 33.42
C SER A 143 -29.81 -13.39 34.79
N GLU A 144 -28.89 -13.45 35.74
CA GLU A 144 -29.12 -13.49 37.19
C GLU A 144 -27.99 -12.61 37.75
N GLY A 145 -28.16 -11.52 38.49
CA GLY A 145 -29.18 -11.23 39.48
C GLY A 145 -28.61 -11.42 40.89
N VAL A 146 -27.63 -10.60 41.30
CA VAL A 146 -27.39 -10.07 42.67
C VAL A 146 -26.63 -8.75 42.54
#